data_AF-A0AAW3MY29-F1
#
_entry.id   AF-A0AAW3MY29-F1
#
_cell.length_a   1.000
_cell.length_b   1.000
_cell.length_c   1.000
_cell.angle_alpha   90.00
_cell.angle_beta   90.00
_cell.angle_gamma   90.00
#
_symmetry.space_group_name_H-M   'P 1'
#
loop_
_entity.id
_entity.type
_entity.pdbx_description
1 polymer ?
#
loop_
_entity_poly.entity_id
_entity_poly.type
_entity_poly.pdbx_seq_one_letter_code
_entity_poly.pdbx_strand_id
1 'polypeptide(L)'
;MAKTFFEALGATINEAEVAKKGGLSYIAAATAMRLAGRPEVTFVDFDGKPYLEMLNGSVVAVDIKVPGTEDVIQRMWLPVMDRDNLPLNIEKTVATDINNNRQRCLVKAIASVFGDGMSVYLGCDGDGAKAVKMLGVQPDTDLESVTPVVATLKEGGAPYIEWNVGLAACRITDPTFHWEVAMWDGKPYREVLGGLFVDVDTVYDGMRQRLSLPIMDAAFNPMPAAKASVFDWNKTVMRALTKCIAFNTGYGLSVYADEFGPDKDPKAGKGKGKATPAKTDVKAAEPAATAEAAATPAKVETPAASEVVNSGEAAVEAKVDAAVVDAAGVAAEAAEHAAAQAEAAPAVAANEAAAPTADAPAADNAPVAEAPAADAQAAAPAAEVKLPAPAAATPVADGEAVGRFREVLRKRREVGGVPGVISLFDALHTSTKFADEDKPACFAVLVTASASIVDGANIIDLLGAVTKYSAMQHLALDTRDMVAAKLTSVMLTAACAEGDEALKTAPSDLVSAGVAQDVDDVLRLAAIGNVPAETVDLLRDVLELATA
;
A
#
# COMPACT_ATOMS: atom_id res chain seq x y z
N MET A 1 -34.11 10.41 14.51
CA MET A 1 -32.87 10.94 15.13
C MET A 1 -31.70 10.40 14.34
N ALA A 2 -30.64 11.19 14.15
CA ALA A 2 -29.38 10.67 13.61
C ALA A 2 -28.82 9.64 14.60
N LYS A 3 -28.22 8.56 14.10
CA LYS A 3 -27.54 7.56 14.93
C LYS A 3 -26.39 8.23 15.68
N THR A 4 -26.19 7.87 16.94
CA THR A 4 -24.95 8.18 17.65
C THR A 4 -23.78 7.37 17.05
N PHE A 5 -22.55 7.80 17.32
CA PHE A 5 -21.36 7.05 16.89
C PHE A 5 -21.39 5.60 17.38
N PHE A 6 -21.76 5.38 18.65
CA PHE A 6 -21.83 4.06 19.24
C PHE A 6 -22.89 3.16 18.58
N GLU A 7 -24.08 3.68 18.30
CA GLU A 7 -25.13 2.95 17.58
C GLU A 7 -24.71 2.57 16.15
N ALA A 8 -24.06 3.49 15.43
CA ALA A 8 -23.57 3.26 14.08
C ALA A 8 -22.40 2.26 14.04
N LEU A 9 -21.46 2.35 14.99
CA LEU A 9 -20.39 1.36 15.17
C LEU A 9 -20.94 -0.04 15.47
N GLY A 10 -21.97 -0.12 16.32
CA GLY A 10 -22.60 -1.36 16.72
C GLY A 10 -23.47 -2.01 15.64
N ALA A 11 -23.76 -1.31 14.54
CA ALA A 11 -24.59 -1.82 13.46
C ALA A 11 -23.84 -2.84 12.59
N THR A 12 -24.53 -3.92 12.21
CA THR A 12 -24.03 -4.90 11.24
C THR A 12 -24.22 -4.38 9.82
N ILE A 13 -23.17 -4.45 9.01
CA ILE A 13 -23.20 -4.15 7.58
C ILE A 13 -23.62 -5.42 6.83
N ASN A 14 -24.43 -5.29 5.79
CA ASN A 14 -24.78 -6.42 4.95
C ASN A 14 -23.50 -7.02 4.34
N GLU A 15 -23.29 -8.32 4.53
CA GLU A 15 -22.10 -9.04 4.05
C GLU A 15 -21.88 -8.87 2.54
N ALA A 16 -22.97 -8.77 1.75
CA ALA A 16 -22.89 -8.51 0.31
C ALA A 16 -22.29 -7.14 -0.06
N GLU A 17 -22.26 -6.19 0.88
CA GLU A 17 -21.65 -4.87 0.70
C GLU A 17 -20.21 -4.81 1.23
N VAL A 18 -19.71 -5.89 1.84
CA VAL A 18 -18.35 -6.00 2.38
C VAL A 18 -17.47 -6.80 1.41
N ALA A 19 -16.61 -6.11 0.67
CA ALA A 19 -15.66 -6.75 -0.23
C ALA A 19 -14.41 -7.22 0.53
N LYS A 20 -13.86 -8.36 0.12
CA LYS A 20 -12.61 -8.93 0.64
C LYS A 20 -11.51 -8.85 -0.42
N LYS A 21 -10.40 -8.17 -0.11
CA LYS A 21 -9.25 -8.08 -1.03
C LYS A 21 -7.94 -8.07 -0.24
N GLY A 22 -7.00 -8.97 -0.59
CA GLY A 22 -5.66 -8.99 0.04
C GLY A 22 -5.66 -9.26 1.55
N GLY A 23 -6.69 -9.95 2.06
CA GLY A 23 -6.89 -10.20 3.50
C GLY A 23 -7.50 -9.02 4.26
N LEU A 24 -7.96 -7.99 3.57
CA LEU A 24 -8.61 -6.81 4.15
C LEU A 24 -10.07 -6.74 3.71
N SER A 25 -10.89 -6.09 4.55
CA SER A 25 -12.30 -5.83 4.30
C SER A 25 -12.51 -4.39 3.85
N TYR A 26 -13.43 -4.17 2.93
CA TYR A 26 -13.71 -2.86 2.35
C TYR A 26 -15.21 -2.68 2.13
N ILE A 27 -15.65 -1.44 2.20
CA ILE A 27 -16.98 -1.02 1.73
C ILE A 27 -16.81 0.09 0.69
N ALA A 28 -17.73 0.16 -0.25
CA ALA A 28 -17.73 1.23 -1.25
C ALA A 28 -18.11 2.57 -0.62
N ALA A 29 -17.65 3.68 -1.21
CA ALA A 29 -18.03 5.03 -0.78
C ALA A 29 -19.55 5.25 -0.81
N ALA A 30 -20.25 4.68 -1.81
CA ALA A 30 -21.71 4.72 -1.89
C ALA A 30 -22.38 4.02 -0.70
N THR A 31 -21.84 2.87 -0.27
CA THR A 31 -22.32 2.15 0.93
C THR A 31 -22.08 2.99 2.18
N ALA A 32 -20.89 3.55 2.36
CA ALA A 32 -20.58 4.40 3.51
C ALA A 32 -21.52 5.63 3.59
N MET A 33 -21.73 6.32 2.47
CA MET A 33 -22.67 7.44 2.37
C MET A 33 -24.10 7.03 2.72
N ARG A 34 -24.58 5.88 2.20
CA ARG A 34 -25.91 5.37 2.51
C ARG A 34 -26.07 5.05 4.00
N LEU A 35 -25.08 4.37 4.59
CA LEU A 35 -25.09 3.98 6.00
C LEU A 35 -25.14 5.22 6.92
N ALA A 36 -24.33 6.23 6.62
CA ALA A 36 -24.28 7.49 7.36
C ALA A 36 -25.46 8.44 7.09
N GLY A 37 -26.42 8.05 6.25
CA GLY A 37 -27.58 8.90 5.94
C GLY A 37 -27.30 10.05 4.98
N ARG A 38 -26.23 9.95 4.19
CA ARG A 38 -25.75 10.94 3.20
C ARG A 38 -25.41 12.30 3.85
N PRO A 39 -24.42 12.33 4.74
CA PRO A 39 -23.99 13.57 5.38
C PRO A 39 -23.42 14.56 4.35
N GLU A 40 -23.36 15.83 4.73
CA GLU A 40 -22.58 16.81 3.99
C GLU A 40 -21.09 16.49 4.12
N VAL A 41 -20.38 16.58 2.99
CA VAL A 41 -18.98 16.20 2.84
C VAL A 41 -18.32 17.21 1.93
N THR A 42 -17.16 17.71 2.32
CA THR A 42 -16.33 18.57 1.48
C THR A 42 -15.06 17.82 1.12
N PHE A 43 -14.85 17.56 -0.17
CA PHE A 43 -13.54 17.14 -0.62
C PHE A 43 -12.63 18.36 -0.70
N VAL A 44 -11.44 18.24 -0.12
CA VAL A 44 -10.51 19.36 -0.01
C VAL A 44 -9.68 19.45 -1.27
N ASP A 45 -9.69 20.63 -1.88
CA ASP A 45 -8.76 21.00 -2.95
C ASP A 45 -7.69 21.93 -2.37
N PHE A 46 -6.45 21.75 -2.79
CA PHE A 46 -5.26 22.48 -2.36
C PHE A 46 -4.76 23.31 -3.53
N ASP A 47 -4.91 24.63 -3.45
CA ASP A 47 -4.54 25.56 -4.53
C ASP A 47 -5.12 25.16 -5.90
N GLY A 48 -6.39 24.74 -5.90
CA GLY A 48 -7.11 24.29 -7.09
C GLY A 48 -6.78 22.86 -7.55
N LYS A 49 -5.90 22.15 -6.85
CA LYS A 49 -5.59 20.73 -7.11
C LYS A 49 -6.41 19.82 -6.18
N PRO A 50 -6.94 18.69 -6.66
CA PRO A 50 -7.69 17.74 -5.83
C PRO A 50 -6.82 16.89 -4.88
N TYR A 51 -5.58 17.30 -4.64
CA TYR A 51 -4.56 16.65 -3.81
C TYR A 51 -3.49 17.68 -3.40
N LEU A 52 -2.77 17.39 -2.33
CA LEU A 52 -1.58 18.11 -1.91
C LEU A 52 -0.34 17.29 -2.29
N GLU A 53 0.56 17.87 -3.05
CA GLU A 53 1.87 17.28 -3.37
C GLU A 53 2.85 17.48 -2.22
N MET A 54 3.46 16.39 -1.77
CA MET A 54 4.45 16.42 -0.69
C MET A 54 5.27 15.14 -0.67
N LEU A 55 6.53 15.23 -0.19
CA LEU A 55 7.36 14.06 0.12
C LEU A 55 7.41 13.02 -1.02
N ASN A 56 7.64 13.51 -2.24
CA ASN A 56 7.70 12.73 -3.48
C ASN A 56 6.43 11.94 -3.83
N GLY A 57 5.29 12.29 -3.23
CA GLY A 57 3.99 11.70 -3.49
C GLY A 57 2.88 12.73 -3.35
N SER A 58 1.68 12.27 -3.04
CA SER A 58 0.56 13.16 -2.74
C SER A 58 -0.37 12.61 -1.66
N VAL A 59 -1.12 13.51 -1.05
CA VAL A 59 -2.20 13.20 -0.11
C VAL A 59 -3.50 13.84 -0.59
N VAL A 60 -4.62 13.21 -0.28
CA VAL A 60 -5.97 13.77 -0.45
C VAL A 60 -6.60 13.99 0.91
N ALA A 61 -7.60 14.87 0.99
CA ALA A 61 -8.32 15.09 2.22
C ALA A 61 -9.83 15.26 2.02
N VAL A 62 -10.57 14.90 3.06
CA VAL A 62 -12.02 15.03 3.16
C VAL A 62 -12.37 15.66 4.50
N ASP A 63 -13.18 16.70 4.44
CA ASP A 63 -13.72 17.43 5.58
C ASP A 63 -15.16 17.03 5.83
N ILE A 64 -15.47 16.70 7.08
CA ILE A 64 -16.82 16.35 7.54
C ILE A 64 -17.10 17.11 8.83
N LYS A 65 -18.29 17.72 8.93
CA LYS A 65 -18.75 18.36 10.17
C LYS A 65 -18.96 17.32 11.28
N VAL A 66 -18.41 17.60 12.45
CA VAL A 66 -18.58 16.74 13.63
C VAL A 66 -20.01 16.90 14.18
N PRO A 67 -20.79 15.80 14.31
CA PRO A 67 -22.13 15.86 14.87
C PRO A 67 -22.17 16.46 16.27
N GLY A 68 -23.19 17.24 16.57
CA GLY A 68 -23.36 17.86 17.89
C GLY A 68 -22.46 19.06 18.16
N THR A 69 -21.69 19.53 17.16
CA THR A 69 -20.87 20.74 17.26
C THR A 69 -21.37 21.82 16.30
N GLU A 70 -21.13 23.08 16.63
CA GLU A 70 -21.52 24.20 15.76
C GLU A 70 -20.61 24.29 14.53
N ASP A 71 -19.30 24.39 14.73
CA ASP A 71 -18.34 24.69 13.64
C ASP A 71 -17.11 23.77 13.60
N VAL A 72 -17.16 22.61 14.27
CA VAL A 72 -16.01 21.68 14.25
C VAL A 72 -16.05 20.83 12.99
N ILE A 73 -14.99 20.96 12.18
CA ILE A 73 -14.75 20.16 10.99
C ILE A 73 -13.63 19.16 11.26
N GLN A 74 -13.90 17.88 11.05
CA GLN A 74 -12.88 16.85 11.06
C GLN A 74 -12.31 16.69 9.65
N ARG A 75 -11.04 17.07 9.47
CA ARG A 75 -10.28 16.73 8.27
C ARG A 75 -9.69 15.34 8.40
N MET A 76 -10.01 14.47 7.44
CA MET A 76 -9.35 13.18 7.24
C MET A 76 -8.34 13.30 6.11
N TRP A 77 -7.15 12.73 6.30
CA TRP A 77 -6.10 12.67 5.29
C TRP A 77 -5.88 11.23 4.83
N LEU A 78 -5.48 11.07 3.57
CA LEU A 78 -5.04 9.78 3.04
C LEU A 78 -3.93 9.96 2.01
N PRO A 79 -2.79 9.25 2.13
CA PRO A 79 -1.83 9.12 1.05
C PRO A 79 -2.47 8.57 -0.23
N VAL A 80 -2.04 9.09 -1.38
CA VAL A 80 -2.43 8.53 -2.67
C VAL A 80 -1.65 7.26 -2.91
N MET A 81 -2.39 6.18 -3.14
CA MET A 81 -1.87 4.83 -3.28
C MET A 81 -2.43 4.16 -4.54
N ASP A 82 -1.72 3.15 -5.01
CA ASP A 82 -2.20 2.30 -6.09
C ASP A 82 -3.29 1.30 -5.63
N ARG A 83 -3.64 0.37 -6.52
CA ARG A 83 -4.63 -0.69 -6.28
C ARG A 83 -4.19 -1.74 -5.26
N ASP A 84 -2.90 -1.82 -4.97
CA ASP A 84 -2.26 -2.76 -4.07
C ASP A 84 -1.83 -2.10 -2.74
N ASN A 85 -2.28 -0.85 -2.53
CA ASN A 85 -2.01 -0.01 -1.36
C ASN A 85 -0.54 0.37 -1.19
N LEU A 86 0.21 0.44 -2.29
CA LEU A 86 1.56 0.98 -2.31
C LEU A 86 1.54 2.48 -2.59
N PRO A 87 2.46 3.26 -2.00
CA PRO A 87 2.57 4.69 -2.27
C PRO A 87 2.86 4.94 -3.74
N LEU A 88 2.17 5.93 -4.32
CA LEU A 88 2.47 6.41 -5.65
C LEU A 88 3.41 7.61 -5.59
N ASN A 89 4.42 7.59 -6.45
CA ASN A 89 5.21 8.78 -6.75
C ASN A 89 4.33 9.80 -7.51
N ILE A 90 4.51 11.09 -7.24
CA ILE A 90 3.74 12.14 -7.91
C ILE A 90 3.86 12.07 -9.44
N GLU A 91 5.02 11.74 -9.99
CA GLU A 91 5.27 11.64 -11.43
C GLU A 91 4.48 10.50 -12.09
N LYS A 92 4.13 9.46 -11.32
CA LYS A 92 3.37 8.29 -11.79
C LYS A 92 1.88 8.39 -11.47
N THR A 93 1.47 9.41 -10.72
CA THR A 93 0.09 9.55 -10.24
C THR A 93 -0.81 10.02 -11.37
N VAL A 94 -1.90 9.30 -11.63
CA VAL A 94 -2.91 9.70 -12.62
C VAL A 94 -4.23 10.10 -11.97
N ALA A 95 -5.11 10.76 -12.72
CA ALA A 95 -6.37 11.28 -12.20
C ALA A 95 -7.27 10.22 -11.54
N THR A 96 -7.25 8.99 -12.05
CA THR A 96 -7.99 7.86 -11.47
C THR A 96 -7.48 7.48 -10.09
N ASP A 97 -6.18 7.60 -9.83
CA ASP A 97 -5.60 7.34 -8.51
C ASP A 97 -6.10 8.36 -7.50
N ILE A 98 -6.11 9.65 -7.89
CA ILE A 98 -6.64 10.72 -7.03
C ILE A 98 -8.11 10.47 -6.70
N ASN A 99 -8.94 10.18 -7.70
CA ASN A 99 -10.36 9.93 -7.49
C ASN A 99 -10.61 8.71 -6.59
N ASN A 100 -9.90 7.60 -6.83
CA ASN A 100 -10.02 6.39 -6.03
C ASN A 100 -9.62 6.64 -4.57
N ASN A 101 -8.52 7.37 -4.35
CA ASN A 101 -8.07 7.68 -2.99
C ASN A 101 -8.96 8.72 -2.31
N ARG A 102 -9.59 9.67 -3.03
CA ARG A 102 -10.64 10.54 -2.47
C ARG A 102 -11.81 9.72 -1.96
N GLN A 103 -12.26 8.71 -2.70
CA GLN A 103 -13.33 7.81 -2.25
C GLN A 103 -12.92 6.97 -1.03
N ARG A 104 -11.70 6.45 -1.00
CA ARG A 104 -11.15 5.75 0.18
C ARG A 104 -11.07 6.67 1.40
N CYS A 105 -10.64 7.92 1.19
CA CYS A 105 -10.54 8.94 2.23
C CYS A 105 -11.93 9.29 2.78
N LEU A 106 -12.94 9.39 1.92
CA LEU A 106 -14.34 9.58 2.31
C LEU A 106 -14.84 8.44 3.21
N VAL A 107 -14.61 7.18 2.84
CA VAL A 107 -15.01 6.03 3.68
C VAL A 107 -14.35 6.11 5.06
N LYS A 108 -13.05 6.44 5.11
CA LYS A 108 -12.32 6.61 6.35
C LYS A 108 -12.87 7.76 7.19
N ALA A 109 -13.19 8.89 6.57
CA ALA A 109 -13.76 10.06 7.22
C ALA A 109 -15.14 9.74 7.84
N ILE A 110 -16.02 9.08 7.08
CA ILE A 110 -17.35 8.67 7.55
C ILE A 110 -17.23 7.73 8.75
N ALA A 111 -16.40 6.69 8.64
CA ALA A 111 -16.18 5.75 9.74
C ALA A 111 -15.67 6.48 10.99
N SER A 112 -14.78 7.44 10.82
CA SER A 112 -14.13 8.15 11.93
C SER A 112 -15.00 9.22 12.59
N VAL A 113 -15.98 9.77 11.88
CA VAL A 113 -16.88 10.81 12.40
C VAL A 113 -18.21 10.24 12.88
N PHE A 114 -18.78 9.31 12.12
CA PHE A 114 -20.12 8.76 12.38
C PHE A 114 -20.10 7.34 12.94
N GLY A 115 -18.98 6.60 12.86
CA GLY A 115 -18.91 5.19 13.28
C GLY A 115 -19.37 4.20 12.21
N ASP A 116 -20.11 4.66 11.20
CA ASP A 116 -20.57 3.85 10.08
C ASP A 116 -19.39 3.28 9.27
N GLY A 117 -19.23 1.96 9.27
CA GLY A 117 -18.09 1.30 8.61
C GLY A 117 -16.85 1.12 9.50
N MET A 118 -16.83 1.65 10.72
CA MET A 118 -15.67 1.53 11.61
C MET A 118 -15.36 0.06 11.99
N SER A 119 -16.36 -0.81 12.05
CA SER A 119 -16.17 -2.25 12.26
C SER A 119 -15.32 -2.92 11.17
N VAL A 120 -15.29 -2.37 9.95
CA VAL A 120 -14.41 -2.83 8.86
C VAL A 120 -12.96 -2.50 9.18
N TYR A 121 -12.69 -1.28 9.63
CA TYR A 121 -11.34 -0.85 10.02
C TYR A 121 -10.84 -1.60 11.26
N LEU A 122 -11.74 -1.98 12.17
CA LEU A 122 -11.42 -2.75 13.38
C LEU A 122 -11.22 -4.26 13.10
N GLY A 123 -11.17 -4.70 11.85
CA GLY A 123 -11.00 -6.12 11.50
C GLY A 123 -12.18 -7.01 11.92
N CYS A 124 -13.35 -6.41 12.14
CA CYS A 124 -14.58 -7.10 12.48
C CYS A 124 -15.48 -7.34 11.25
N ASP A 125 -15.00 -7.04 10.05
CA ASP A 125 -15.64 -7.44 8.79
C ASP A 125 -17.08 -6.95 8.62
N GLY A 126 -17.40 -5.79 9.17
CA GLY A 126 -18.77 -5.26 9.17
C GLY A 126 -19.64 -5.73 10.33
N ASP A 127 -19.16 -6.65 11.19
CA ASP A 127 -19.86 -7.07 12.41
C ASP A 127 -19.64 -6.03 13.53
N GLY A 128 -20.59 -5.10 13.64
CA GLY A 128 -20.58 -4.07 14.67
C GLY A 128 -20.72 -4.59 16.10
N ALA A 129 -21.46 -5.66 16.32
CA ALA A 129 -21.61 -6.27 17.65
C ALA A 129 -20.28 -6.88 18.12
N LYS A 130 -19.55 -7.54 17.21
CA LYS A 130 -18.18 -8.00 17.47
C LYS A 130 -17.24 -6.82 17.76
N ALA A 131 -17.34 -5.73 17.02
CA ALA A 131 -16.52 -4.53 17.23
C ALA A 131 -16.75 -3.90 18.61
N VAL A 132 -18.01 -3.70 19.01
CA VAL A 132 -18.37 -3.18 20.34
C VAL A 132 -17.85 -4.08 21.45
N LYS A 133 -18.05 -5.41 21.30
CA LYS A 133 -17.55 -6.38 22.27
C LYS A 133 -16.02 -6.40 22.36
N MET A 134 -15.34 -6.25 21.23
CA MET A 134 -13.87 -6.23 21.17
C MET A 134 -13.31 -5.01 21.90
N LEU A 135 -13.88 -3.82 21.68
CA LEU A 135 -13.43 -2.59 22.33
C LEU A 135 -13.72 -2.60 23.83
N GLY A 136 -14.88 -3.13 24.25
CA GLY A 136 -15.27 -3.13 25.65
C GLY A 136 -15.54 -1.73 26.22
N VAL A 137 -15.79 -0.74 25.34
CA VAL A 137 -16.08 0.65 25.69
C VAL A 137 -17.56 0.94 25.47
N GLN A 138 -18.19 1.59 26.44
CA GLN A 138 -19.57 2.12 26.40
C GLN A 138 -19.53 3.66 26.52
N PRO A 139 -20.61 4.37 26.18
CA PRO A 139 -20.62 5.84 26.22
C PRO A 139 -20.26 6.47 27.58
N ASP A 140 -20.54 5.79 28.68
CA ASP A 140 -20.27 6.24 30.06
C ASP A 140 -18.96 5.68 30.63
N THR A 141 -18.16 5.01 29.80
CA THR A 141 -16.93 4.37 30.24
C THR A 141 -15.83 5.39 30.50
N ASP A 142 -15.21 5.31 31.69
CA ASP A 142 -13.95 5.98 31.98
C ASP A 142 -12.81 5.27 31.25
N LEU A 143 -12.25 5.94 30.23
CA LEU A 143 -11.21 5.37 29.38
C LEU A 143 -9.90 5.07 30.12
N GLU A 144 -9.61 5.71 31.26
CA GLU A 144 -8.44 5.40 32.09
C GLU A 144 -8.54 4.00 32.73
N SER A 145 -9.77 3.55 32.97
CA SER A 145 -10.06 2.29 33.68
C SER A 145 -10.09 1.06 32.77
N VAL A 146 -10.09 1.27 31.45
CA VAL A 146 -10.23 0.20 30.45
C VAL A 146 -8.88 -0.33 30.01
N THR A 147 -8.77 -1.65 29.91
CA THR A 147 -7.62 -2.25 29.23
C THR A 147 -7.75 -2.02 27.72
N PRO A 148 -6.80 -1.33 27.08
CA PRO A 148 -6.90 -1.03 25.66
C PRO A 148 -6.76 -2.29 24.80
N VAL A 149 -7.42 -2.31 23.65
CA VAL A 149 -7.08 -3.25 22.57
C VAL A 149 -5.74 -2.80 21.96
N VAL A 150 -4.79 -3.72 21.88
CA VAL A 150 -3.43 -3.45 21.38
C VAL A 150 -3.08 -4.40 20.24
N ALA A 151 -2.19 -3.94 19.36
CA ALA A 151 -1.57 -4.70 18.29
C ALA A 151 -0.05 -4.80 18.51
N THR A 152 0.59 -5.72 17.78
CA THR A 152 2.06 -5.89 17.75
C THR A 152 2.53 -5.95 16.30
N LEU A 153 3.51 -5.13 15.92
CA LEU A 153 4.02 -5.07 14.53
C LEU A 153 4.71 -6.37 14.09
N LYS A 154 5.30 -7.08 15.06
CA LYS A 154 5.96 -8.37 14.89
C LYS A 154 5.76 -9.21 16.14
N GLU A 155 5.90 -10.53 16.00
CA GLU A 155 5.84 -11.43 17.15
C GLU A 155 6.89 -11.03 18.20
N GLY A 156 6.46 -10.85 19.45
CA GLY A 156 7.32 -10.35 20.53
C GLY A 156 7.69 -8.86 20.46
N GLY A 157 7.14 -8.10 19.50
CA GLY A 157 7.30 -6.65 19.44
C GLY A 157 6.55 -5.90 20.56
N ALA A 158 6.90 -4.64 20.76
CA ALA A 158 6.21 -3.79 21.73
C ALA A 158 4.73 -3.62 21.33
N PRO A 159 3.79 -3.75 22.28
CA PRO A 159 2.38 -3.50 22.01
C PRO A 159 2.17 -2.01 21.69
N TYR A 160 1.21 -1.71 20.83
CA TYR A 160 0.79 -0.35 20.52
C TYR A 160 -0.72 -0.30 20.27
N ILE A 161 -1.30 0.90 20.41
CA ILE A 161 -2.72 1.13 20.09
C ILE A 161 -2.81 1.55 18.62
N GLU A 162 -3.70 0.89 17.86
CA GLU A 162 -4.00 1.30 16.49
C GLU A 162 -4.95 2.52 16.47
N TRP A 163 -4.84 3.36 15.44
CA TRP A 163 -5.56 4.64 15.34
C TRP A 163 -7.08 4.48 15.43
N ASN A 164 -7.63 3.49 14.76
CA ASN A 164 -9.04 3.12 14.71
C ASN A 164 -9.57 2.73 16.10
N VAL A 165 -8.78 2.01 16.90
CA VAL A 165 -9.13 1.61 18.26
C VAL A 165 -9.21 2.83 19.18
N GLY A 166 -8.14 3.64 19.23
CA GLY A 166 -8.10 4.82 20.09
C GLY A 166 -9.17 5.84 19.73
N LEU A 167 -9.36 6.08 18.43
CA LEU A 167 -10.37 6.99 17.92
C LEU A 167 -11.79 6.52 18.23
N ALA A 168 -12.10 5.24 18.02
CA ALA A 168 -13.41 4.69 18.35
C ALA A 168 -13.70 4.82 19.85
N ALA A 169 -12.73 4.49 20.72
CA ALA A 169 -12.88 4.67 22.17
C ALA A 169 -13.20 6.12 22.55
N CYS A 170 -12.49 7.09 21.96
CA CYS A 170 -12.75 8.52 22.18
C CYS A 170 -14.14 8.92 21.70
N ARG A 171 -14.54 8.56 20.47
CA ARG A 171 -15.84 8.94 19.89
C ARG A 171 -17.04 8.29 20.57
N ILE A 172 -16.86 7.13 21.17
CA ILE A 172 -17.91 6.47 21.97
C ILE A 172 -18.20 7.28 23.23
N THR A 173 -17.17 7.75 23.91
CA THR A 173 -17.27 8.41 25.24
C THR A 173 -17.44 9.93 25.13
N ASP A 174 -16.85 10.55 24.12
CA ASP A 174 -17.02 11.95 23.75
C ASP A 174 -17.41 12.06 22.25
N PRO A 175 -18.71 12.20 21.94
CA PRO A 175 -19.17 12.39 20.57
C PRO A 175 -18.60 13.63 19.87
N THR A 176 -18.08 14.62 20.62
CA THR A 176 -17.50 15.87 20.09
C THR A 176 -15.98 15.80 19.89
N PHE A 177 -15.34 14.70 20.32
CA PHE A 177 -13.91 14.45 20.15
C PHE A 177 -13.44 14.80 18.75
N HIS A 178 -12.33 15.49 18.57
CA HIS A 178 -11.78 15.72 17.24
C HIS A 178 -10.27 15.85 17.30
N TRP A 179 -9.63 15.72 16.14
CA TRP A 179 -8.19 15.89 16.04
C TRP A 179 -7.81 16.65 14.78
N GLU A 180 -6.63 17.24 14.80
CA GLU A 180 -6.11 18.05 13.70
C GLU A 180 -4.65 17.69 13.46
N VAL A 181 -4.26 17.53 12.20
CA VAL A 181 -2.85 17.55 11.81
C VAL A 181 -2.48 19.00 11.54
N ALA A 182 -1.57 19.57 12.33
CA ALA A 182 -1.25 20.98 12.22
C ALA A 182 -0.60 21.30 10.88
N MET A 183 -1.04 22.40 10.26
CA MET A 183 -0.49 22.92 9.02
C MET A 183 0.60 23.96 9.31
N TRP A 184 1.71 23.87 8.58
CA TRP A 184 2.87 24.75 8.65
C TRP A 184 3.24 25.16 7.24
N ASP A 185 3.10 26.45 6.93
CA ASP A 185 3.41 27.00 5.59
C ASP A 185 2.80 26.17 4.44
N GLY A 186 1.53 25.80 4.60
CA GLY A 186 0.77 25.00 3.63
C GLY A 186 1.07 23.49 3.64
N LYS A 187 1.95 23.00 4.52
CA LYS A 187 2.34 21.58 4.63
C LYS A 187 1.90 20.97 5.96
N PRO A 188 1.47 19.71 6.01
CA PRO A 188 1.07 19.04 7.25
C PRO A 188 2.26 18.49 8.05
N TYR A 189 3.40 19.17 8.00
CA TYR A 189 4.65 18.85 8.69
C TYR A 189 5.55 20.09 8.70
N ARG A 190 6.54 20.13 9.59
CA ARG A 190 7.58 21.17 9.62
C ARG A 190 8.98 20.56 9.65
N GLU A 191 9.95 21.31 9.15
CA GLU A 191 11.36 20.95 9.26
C GLU A 191 11.94 21.52 10.56
N VAL A 192 12.66 20.70 11.30
CA VAL A 192 13.30 21.05 12.58
C VAL A 192 14.67 20.38 12.61
N LEU A 193 15.74 21.18 12.67
CA LEU A 193 17.13 20.71 12.78
C LEU A 193 17.51 19.67 11.70
N GLY A 194 17.01 19.84 10.46
CA GLY A 194 17.26 18.94 9.32
C GLY A 194 16.42 17.65 9.30
N GLY A 195 15.57 17.43 10.29
CA GLY A 195 14.57 16.37 10.31
C GLY A 195 13.15 16.90 10.12
N LEU A 196 12.19 16.03 9.85
CA LEU A 196 10.78 16.38 9.75
C LEU A 196 10.00 16.03 11.01
N PHE A 197 9.06 16.89 11.39
CA PHE A 197 8.13 16.69 12.51
C PHE A 197 6.69 16.86 12.06
N VAL A 198 5.81 16.08 12.68
CA VAL A 198 4.36 16.17 12.57
C VAL A 198 3.81 16.56 13.93
N ASP A 199 2.86 17.51 13.96
CA ASP A 199 2.09 17.80 15.16
C ASP A 199 0.64 17.38 14.99
N VAL A 200 0.11 16.70 15.99
CA VAL A 200 -1.29 16.31 16.06
C VAL A 200 -1.91 16.89 17.33
N ASP A 201 -2.99 17.65 17.14
CA ASP A 201 -3.87 18.06 18.21
C ASP A 201 -4.99 17.06 18.40
N THR A 202 -5.34 16.77 19.64
CA THR A 202 -6.61 16.12 19.99
C THR A 202 -7.38 17.01 20.94
N VAL A 203 -8.70 17.01 20.81
CA VAL A 203 -9.61 17.64 21.77
C VAL A 203 -10.56 16.56 22.25
N TYR A 204 -10.50 16.26 23.55
CA TYR A 204 -11.33 15.27 24.22
C TYR A 204 -11.87 15.89 25.51
N ASP A 205 -13.17 15.77 25.75
CA ASP A 205 -13.87 16.38 26.89
C ASP A 205 -13.54 17.87 27.04
N GLY A 206 -13.50 18.58 25.90
CA GLY A 206 -13.14 20.00 25.82
C GLY A 206 -11.66 20.32 26.06
N MET A 207 -10.81 19.35 26.41
CA MET A 207 -9.38 19.55 26.66
C MET A 207 -8.55 19.31 25.40
N ARG A 208 -7.79 20.33 25.00
CA ARG A 208 -6.84 20.23 23.88
C ARG A 208 -5.47 19.75 24.36
N GLN A 209 -4.93 18.76 23.67
CA GLN A 209 -3.53 18.32 23.79
C GLN A 209 -2.85 18.33 22.43
N ARG A 210 -1.58 18.73 22.38
CA ARG A 210 -0.73 18.66 21.18
C ARG A 210 0.41 17.70 21.44
N LEU A 211 0.67 16.81 20.48
CA LEU A 211 1.88 16.00 20.47
C LEU A 211 2.65 16.22 19.17
N SER A 212 3.96 16.38 19.29
CA SER A 212 4.89 16.48 18.17
C SER A 212 5.75 15.23 18.11
N LEU A 213 5.81 14.55 16.96
CA LEU A 213 6.70 13.41 16.74
C LEU A 213 7.54 13.59 15.48
N PRO A 214 8.82 13.17 15.51
CA PRO A 214 9.65 13.13 14.31
C PRO A 214 9.20 12.04 13.35
N ILE A 215 9.29 12.32 12.05
CA ILE A 215 9.27 11.31 11.00
C ILE A 215 10.61 10.60 11.03
N MET A 216 10.59 9.28 11.19
CA MET A 216 11.80 8.47 11.39
C MET A 216 11.88 7.30 10.42
N ASP A 217 13.12 6.87 10.15
CA ASP A 217 13.41 5.65 9.43
C ASP A 217 13.21 4.40 10.30
N ALA A 218 13.46 3.21 9.73
CA ALA A 218 13.35 1.93 10.45
C ALA A 218 14.36 1.77 11.60
N ALA A 219 15.43 2.57 11.62
CA ALA A 219 16.42 2.62 12.68
C ALA A 219 16.14 3.72 13.71
N PHE A 220 14.94 4.34 13.66
CA PHE A 220 14.49 5.42 14.54
C PHE A 220 15.30 6.73 14.42
N ASN A 221 15.96 6.95 13.28
CA ASN A 221 16.62 8.22 13.00
C ASN A 221 15.65 9.21 12.33
N PRO A 222 15.61 10.49 12.74
CA PRO A 222 14.83 11.51 12.05
C PRO A 222 15.21 11.63 10.57
N MET A 223 14.20 11.71 9.70
CA MET A 223 14.39 11.76 8.25
C MET A 223 14.37 13.20 7.71
N PRO A 224 15.26 13.54 6.76
CA PRO A 224 15.16 14.78 5.99
C PRO A 224 14.06 14.69 4.93
N ALA A 225 13.55 15.84 4.49
CA ALA A 225 12.47 15.93 3.50
C ALA A 225 12.75 15.18 2.18
N ALA A 226 14.01 15.18 1.72
CA ALA A 226 14.40 14.51 0.48
C ALA A 226 14.32 12.98 0.54
N LYS A 227 14.29 12.39 1.75
CA LYS A 227 14.24 10.93 1.96
C LYS A 227 12.89 10.43 2.47
N ALA A 228 12.13 11.29 3.14
CA ALA A 228 10.82 10.94 3.69
C ALA A 228 9.78 10.76 2.58
N SER A 229 8.85 9.84 2.79
CA SER A 229 7.69 9.62 1.93
C SER A 229 6.39 10.05 2.61
N VAL A 230 5.31 10.15 1.82
CA VAL A 230 3.94 10.33 2.34
C VAL A 230 3.50 9.21 3.29
N PHE A 231 4.10 8.01 3.18
CA PHE A 231 3.83 6.91 4.11
C PHE A 231 4.54 7.09 5.44
N ASP A 232 5.79 7.54 5.43
CA ASP A 232 6.52 7.84 6.67
C ASP A 232 5.82 8.95 7.45
N TRP A 233 5.32 9.96 6.72
CA TRP A 233 4.44 10.99 7.27
C TRP A 233 3.15 10.40 7.86
N ASN A 234 2.40 9.59 7.09
CA ASN A 234 1.12 9.03 7.56
C ASN A 234 1.31 8.12 8.80
N LYS A 235 2.32 7.24 8.79
CA LYS A 235 2.68 6.43 9.96
C LYS A 235 2.97 7.30 11.18
N THR A 236 3.69 8.40 10.98
CA THR A 236 4.02 9.34 12.05
C THR A 236 2.78 10.08 12.57
N VAL A 237 1.87 10.51 11.68
CA VAL A 237 0.55 11.05 12.04
C VAL A 237 -0.23 10.06 12.89
N MET A 238 -0.34 8.79 12.47
CA MET A 238 -1.10 7.77 13.21
C MET A 238 -0.49 7.50 14.59
N ARG A 239 0.85 7.44 14.68
CA ARG A 239 1.57 7.30 15.97
C ARG A 239 1.37 8.51 16.87
N ALA A 240 1.43 9.72 16.30
CA ALA A 240 1.21 10.96 17.05
C ALA A 240 -0.23 11.05 17.55
N LEU A 241 -1.21 10.70 16.71
CA LEU A 241 -2.62 10.66 17.08
C LEU A 241 -2.89 9.69 18.23
N THR A 242 -2.44 8.44 18.14
CA THR A 242 -2.72 7.45 19.19
C THR A 242 -2.03 7.76 20.51
N LYS A 243 -0.78 8.26 20.46
CA LYS A 243 -0.08 8.70 21.66
C LYS A 243 -0.70 9.98 22.25
N CYS A 244 -1.19 10.90 21.42
CA CYS A 244 -1.92 12.09 21.88
C CYS A 244 -3.27 11.72 22.52
N ILE A 245 -4.02 10.76 21.93
CA ILE A 245 -5.23 10.18 22.53
C ILE A 245 -4.92 9.58 23.91
N ALA A 246 -3.87 8.76 24.01
CA ALA A 246 -3.49 8.16 25.28
C ALA A 246 -3.13 9.21 26.35
N PHE A 247 -2.46 10.30 25.95
CA PHE A 247 -2.12 11.39 26.86
C PHE A 247 -3.34 12.22 27.27
N ASN A 248 -4.33 12.39 26.39
CA ASN A 248 -5.50 13.22 26.64
C ASN A 248 -6.62 12.47 27.40
N THR A 249 -6.70 11.16 27.23
CA THR A 249 -7.82 10.33 27.75
C THR A 249 -7.41 9.29 28.79
N GLY A 250 -6.10 9.05 28.94
CA GLY A 250 -5.55 7.91 29.66
C GLY A 250 -5.75 6.54 28.99
N TYR A 251 -6.52 6.45 27.89
CA TYR A 251 -6.75 5.19 27.17
C TYR A 251 -5.45 4.58 26.67
N GLY A 252 -5.01 3.52 27.35
CA GLY A 252 -3.75 2.84 27.06
C GLY A 252 -2.49 3.68 27.26
N LEU A 253 -2.54 4.71 28.11
CA LEU A 253 -1.36 5.44 28.57
C LEU A 253 -0.28 4.50 29.13
N SER A 254 -0.70 3.42 29.81
CA SER A 254 0.21 2.38 30.32
C SER A 254 1.03 1.68 29.23
N VAL A 255 0.50 1.58 28.00
CA VAL A 255 1.21 0.97 26.86
C VAL A 255 2.44 1.81 26.48
N TYR A 256 2.36 3.13 26.66
CA TYR A 256 3.44 4.07 26.35
C TYR A 256 4.28 4.45 27.59
N ALA A 257 3.79 4.20 28.81
CA ALA A 257 4.52 4.54 30.04
C ALA A 257 5.75 3.65 30.29
N ASP A 258 5.75 2.41 29.79
CA ASP A 258 6.89 1.50 29.88
C ASP A 258 8.10 1.94 29.02
N GLU A 259 7.95 2.98 28.20
CA GLU A 259 9.03 3.61 27.39
C GLU A 259 10.14 4.23 28.26
N PHE A 260 9.89 4.40 29.57
CA PHE A 260 10.87 4.83 30.58
C PHE A 260 10.86 3.93 31.84
N GLY A 261 10.69 2.62 31.68
CA GLY A 261 10.79 1.67 32.79
C GLY A 261 12.08 1.86 33.62
N PRO A 262 12.05 1.58 34.93
CA PRO A 262 13.15 1.90 35.85
C PRO A 262 14.47 1.32 35.35
N ASP A 263 15.56 2.08 35.54
CA ASP A 263 16.93 1.67 35.26
C ASP A 263 17.10 0.18 35.59
N LYS A 264 17.63 -0.56 34.61
CA LYS A 264 17.87 -1.99 34.77
C LYS A 264 18.80 -2.23 35.95
N ASP A 265 18.23 -2.61 37.09
CA ASP A 265 18.89 -3.41 38.09
C ASP A 265 17.94 -4.48 38.68
N PRO A 266 18.47 -5.63 39.11
CA PRO A 266 17.76 -6.89 39.02
C PRO A 266 16.82 -7.14 40.21
N LYS A 267 15.61 -7.60 39.85
CA LYS A 267 14.59 -8.23 40.70
C LYS A 267 13.99 -7.37 41.83
N ALA A 268 12.72 -6.99 41.64
CA ALA A 268 11.55 -7.68 42.20
C ALA A 268 10.36 -6.71 42.29
N GLY A 269 9.21 -7.11 41.74
CA GLY A 269 7.96 -6.38 41.93
C GLY A 269 6.84 -6.96 41.07
N LYS A 270 6.08 -7.90 41.63
CA LYS A 270 4.86 -8.44 41.01
C LYS A 270 3.80 -7.34 40.93
N GLY A 271 3.47 -6.89 39.73
CA GLY A 271 2.24 -6.16 39.41
C GLY A 271 1.55 -6.82 38.22
N LYS A 272 0.49 -7.59 38.47
CA LYS A 272 -0.32 -8.23 37.43
C LYS A 272 -1.24 -7.18 36.80
N GLY A 273 -0.84 -6.61 35.66
CA GLY A 273 -1.76 -6.04 34.67
C GLY A 273 -1.89 -7.05 33.53
N LYS A 274 -2.89 -7.92 33.57
CA LYS A 274 -3.10 -8.90 32.50
C LYS A 274 -3.84 -8.20 31.36
N ALA A 275 -3.09 -7.55 30.46
CA ALA A 275 -3.60 -7.23 29.13
C ALA A 275 -4.11 -8.53 28.50
N THR A 276 -5.33 -8.52 27.98
CA THR A 276 -5.88 -9.68 27.29
C THR A 276 -5.47 -9.56 25.82
N PRO A 277 -4.54 -10.39 25.31
CA PRO A 277 -4.30 -10.46 23.89
C PRO A 277 -5.56 -11.06 23.26
N ALA A 278 -6.27 -10.27 22.46
CA ALA A 278 -7.23 -10.83 21.54
C ALA A 278 -6.45 -11.68 20.53
N LYS A 279 -6.75 -12.99 20.45
CA LYS A 279 -6.37 -13.81 19.30
C LYS A 279 -7.20 -13.34 18.11
N THR A 280 -6.73 -12.28 17.50
CA THR A 280 -7.25 -11.71 16.27
C THR A 280 -6.10 -11.77 15.29
N ASP A 281 -6.14 -12.73 14.37
CA ASP A 281 -5.37 -12.69 13.13
C ASP A 281 -5.96 -11.56 12.27
N VAL A 282 -5.68 -10.31 12.66
CA VAL A 282 -6.08 -9.12 11.94
C VAL A 282 -4.80 -8.44 11.47
N LYS A 283 -4.58 -8.56 10.16
CA LYS A 283 -3.53 -7.89 9.41
C LYS A 283 -3.77 -6.38 9.51
N ALA A 284 -2.86 -5.69 10.19
CA ALA A 284 -2.81 -4.23 10.27
C ALA A 284 -3.06 -3.58 8.91
N ALA A 285 -3.95 -2.58 8.87
CA ALA A 285 -4.08 -1.69 7.72
C ALA A 285 -2.99 -0.60 7.76
N GLU A 286 -1.71 -1.02 7.76
CA GLU A 286 -0.52 -0.33 7.25
C GLU A 286 0.67 -1.31 7.29
N PRO A 287 1.67 -1.19 6.39
CA PRO A 287 2.54 -2.30 6.03
C PRO A 287 3.54 -2.62 7.15
N ALA A 288 3.33 -3.74 7.83
CA ALA A 288 4.28 -4.31 8.78
C ALA A 288 5.39 -5.07 8.03
N ALA A 289 6.61 -4.57 8.17
CA ALA A 289 7.85 -5.29 7.92
C ALA A 289 8.06 -6.32 9.03
N THR A 290 8.28 -7.58 8.64
CA THR A 290 8.47 -8.73 9.53
C THR A 290 9.90 -8.82 10.09
N ALA A 291 10.01 -9.17 11.37
CA ALA A 291 11.17 -9.86 11.95
C ALA A 291 10.64 -10.94 12.92
N GLU A 292 11.12 -12.16 12.75
CA GLU A 292 10.58 -13.43 13.29
C GLU A 292 11.58 -14.06 14.28
N ALA A 293 11.10 -14.80 15.29
CA ALA A 293 11.90 -15.80 16.01
C ALA A 293 11.02 -16.85 16.72
N ALA A 294 11.26 -18.10 16.31
CA ALA A 294 10.56 -19.36 16.56
C ALA A 294 10.56 -19.95 17.99
N ALA A 295 9.56 -20.82 18.28
CA ALA A 295 9.76 -22.15 18.91
C ALA A 295 8.53 -23.10 18.77
N THR A 296 8.81 -24.35 18.41
CA THR A 296 8.00 -25.55 18.07
C THR A 296 7.62 -26.44 19.30
N PRO A 297 7.04 -27.67 19.19
CA PRO A 297 5.82 -28.16 18.51
C PRO A 297 4.98 -29.18 19.36
N ALA A 298 3.75 -29.55 18.91
CA ALA A 298 3.07 -30.87 19.09
C ALA A 298 1.53 -30.72 18.89
N LYS A 299 0.70 -31.67 18.46
CA LYS A 299 0.77 -32.96 17.73
C LYS A 299 -0.72 -33.37 17.50
N VAL A 300 -1.10 -33.60 16.24
CA VAL A 300 -2.04 -34.63 15.69
C VAL A 300 -3.51 -34.62 16.18
N GLU A 301 -4.47 -34.52 15.23
CA GLU A 301 -5.45 -35.57 14.85
C GLU A 301 -6.58 -35.01 13.96
N THR A 302 -6.59 -35.43 12.70
CA THR A 302 -7.77 -35.51 11.82
C THR A 302 -8.47 -36.85 12.09
N PRO A 303 -9.80 -36.97 11.89
CA PRO A 303 -10.28 -37.50 10.60
C PRO A 303 -11.56 -36.77 10.11
N ALA A 304 -11.64 -36.49 8.81
CA ALA A 304 -12.39 -37.24 7.78
C ALA A 304 -13.89 -36.83 7.73
N ALA A 305 -14.32 -36.21 6.63
CA ALA A 305 -14.95 -36.85 5.46
C ALA A 305 -16.41 -37.24 5.79
N SER A 306 -17.45 -36.98 5.02
CA SER A 306 -17.66 -36.72 3.60
C SER A 306 -19.11 -36.20 3.49
N GLU A 307 -19.48 -35.46 2.44
CA GLU A 307 -20.40 -35.96 1.41
C GLU A 307 -20.87 -34.85 0.47
N VAL A 308 -20.90 -35.26 -0.79
CA VAL A 308 -21.26 -34.53 -1.98
C VAL A 308 -22.78 -34.62 -2.15
N VAL A 309 -23.44 -33.51 -2.47
CA VAL A 309 -24.65 -33.57 -3.29
C VAL A 309 -24.63 -32.41 -4.27
N ASN A 310 -24.65 -32.78 -5.55
CA ASN A 310 -24.68 -31.90 -6.71
C ASN A 310 -26.12 -31.83 -7.23
N SER A 311 -26.64 -30.63 -7.47
CA SER A 311 -27.85 -30.29 -8.26
C SER A 311 -27.89 -28.76 -8.29
N GLY A 312 -27.52 -28.06 -9.35
CA GLY A 312 -28.29 -27.96 -10.58
C GLY A 312 -28.88 -26.55 -10.65
N GLU A 313 -28.18 -25.61 -11.30
CA GLU A 313 -28.66 -24.23 -11.46
C GLU A 313 -29.08 -23.99 -12.90
N ALA A 314 -30.38 -23.78 -13.06
CA ALA A 314 -31.02 -23.36 -14.29
C ALA A 314 -30.84 -21.85 -14.46
N ALA A 315 -30.31 -21.46 -15.62
CA ALA A 315 -30.29 -20.09 -16.09
C ALA A 315 -31.71 -19.59 -16.39
N VAL A 316 -32.05 -18.40 -15.90
CA VAL A 316 -33.11 -17.58 -16.49
C VAL A 316 -32.55 -16.17 -16.69
N GLU A 317 -32.25 -15.87 -17.95
CA GLU A 317 -32.05 -14.52 -18.46
C GLU A 317 -33.37 -13.74 -18.44
N ALA A 318 -33.31 -12.45 -18.11
CA ALA A 318 -34.34 -11.49 -18.51
C ALA A 318 -33.67 -10.21 -19.04
N LYS A 319 -33.62 -10.13 -20.37
CA LYS A 319 -33.48 -8.88 -21.13
C LYS A 319 -34.79 -8.09 -21.04
N VAL A 320 -34.68 -6.76 -20.98
CA VAL A 320 -35.70 -5.87 -21.58
C VAL A 320 -34.97 -4.74 -22.31
N ASP A 321 -35.26 -4.68 -23.60
CA ASP A 321 -34.82 -3.68 -24.57
C ASP A 321 -35.57 -2.34 -24.45
N ALA A 322 -34.93 -1.33 -25.01
CA ALA A 322 -35.34 0.05 -25.13
C ALA A 322 -36.62 0.28 -25.98
N ALA A 323 -37.33 1.36 -25.67
CA ALA A 323 -38.28 2.00 -26.57
C ALA A 323 -37.81 3.44 -26.88
N VAL A 324 -37.77 3.73 -28.17
CA VAL A 324 -37.41 5.00 -28.82
C VAL A 324 -38.58 5.99 -28.75
N VAL A 325 -38.31 7.27 -28.56
CA VAL A 325 -39.11 8.37 -29.11
C VAL A 325 -38.21 9.53 -29.57
N ASP A 326 -38.70 10.18 -30.60
CA ASP A 326 -38.05 10.90 -31.69
C ASP A 326 -37.55 12.32 -31.36
N ALA A 327 -36.67 12.85 -32.21
CA ALA A 327 -36.08 14.18 -32.11
C ALA A 327 -36.67 15.14 -33.16
N ALA A 328 -37.27 16.26 -32.74
CA ALA A 328 -37.22 17.56 -33.42
C ALA A 328 -37.99 18.64 -32.63
N GLY A 329 -37.34 19.76 -32.32
CA GLY A 329 -37.97 20.97 -31.79
C GLY A 329 -37.06 21.81 -30.90
N VAL A 330 -36.16 22.59 -31.50
CA VAL A 330 -35.41 23.66 -30.81
C VAL A 330 -36.19 24.96 -30.91
N ALA A 331 -36.35 25.64 -29.77
CA ALA A 331 -36.32 27.10 -29.56
C ALA A 331 -37.45 27.59 -28.64
N ALA A 332 -37.04 28.48 -27.72
CA ALA A 332 -37.79 29.49 -26.97
C ALA A 332 -37.91 29.26 -25.45
N GLU A 333 -37.45 30.30 -24.74
CA GLU A 333 -37.63 30.66 -23.32
C GLU A 333 -36.82 29.89 -22.27
N ALA A 334 -36.04 30.49 -21.36
CA ALA A 334 -35.50 31.83 -21.06
C ALA A 334 -34.58 31.56 -19.83
N ALA A 335 -33.33 32.00 -19.65
CA ALA A 335 -32.59 33.18 -20.08
C ALA A 335 -33.23 34.51 -19.70
N GLU A 336 -33.53 34.73 -18.41
CA GLU A 336 -33.56 36.10 -17.86
C GLU A 336 -33.45 36.11 -16.32
N HIS A 337 -32.24 36.32 -15.80
CA HIS A 337 -31.94 37.27 -14.71
C HIS A 337 -30.44 37.24 -14.39
N ALA A 338 -29.66 37.76 -15.33
CA ALA A 338 -28.29 38.23 -15.12
C ALA A 338 -28.19 39.65 -15.69
N ALA A 339 -28.59 40.65 -14.90
CA ALA A 339 -28.32 42.06 -15.15
C ALA A 339 -28.63 42.91 -13.89
N ALA A 340 -27.59 43.25 -13.14
CA ALA A 340 -27.47 44.38 -12.20
C ALA A 340 -26.12 44.20 -11.47
N GLN A 341 -25.11 45.06 -11.49
CA GLN A 341 -24.91 46.43 -11.94
C GLN A 341 -23.41 46.61 -12.24
N ALA A 342 -23.09 47.44 -13.22
CA ALA A 342 -21.78 48.07 -13.37
C ALA A 342 -21.93 49.55 -13.01
N GLU A 343 -21.01 50.11 -12.22
CA GLU A 343 -20.38 51.41 -12.54
C GLU A 343 -19.21 51.78 -11.61
N ALA A 344 -18.25 52.49 -12.24
CA ALA A 344 -17.23 53.40 -11.71
C ALA A 344 -15.79 52.87 -11.54
N ALA A 345 -15.04 52.96 -12.64
CA ALA A 345 -13.60 53.30 -12.64
C ALA A 345 -13.41 54.83 -12.71
N PRO A 346 -12.19 55.35 -12.48
CA PRO A 346 -11.51 55.98 -13.61
C PRO A 346 -10.01 55.62 -13.79
N ALA A 347 -9.57 55.95 -15.00
CA ALA A 347 -8.34 55.65 -15.75
C ALA A 347 -7.01 56.21 -15.20
N VAL A 348 -5.86 55.74 -15.75
CA VAL A 348 -4.93 56.48 -16.66
C VAL A 348 -3.92 55.54 -17.39
N ALA A 349 -3.85 55.68 -18.73
CA ALA A 349 -2.80 55.50 -19.79
C ALA A 349 -1.66 54.44 -19.66
N ALA A 350 -1.43 53.50 -20.59
CA ALA A 350 -1.03 53.53 -22.03
C ALA A 350 0.50 53.70 -22.30
N ASN A 351 1.15 52.69 -22.91
CA ASN A 351 1.96 52.85 -24.13
C ASN A 351 2.35 51.53 -24.84
N GLU A 352 2.60 51.67 -26.14
CA GLU A 352 2.68 50.69 -27.26
C GLU A 352 4.05 50.07 -27.60
N ALA A 353 3.97 49.10 -28.53
CA ALA A 353 4.90 48.72 -29.62
C ALA A 353 6.08 47.76 -29.33
N ALA A 354 6.54 46.88 -30.23
CA ALA A 354 6.09 46.27 -31.49
C ALA A 354 7.13 45.18 -31.86
N ALA A 355 6.74 44.14 -32.61
CA ALA A 355 7.63 43.12 -33.19
C ALA A 355 8.32 43.59 -34.49
N PRO A 356 9.27 42.81 -35.05
CA PRO A 356 9.02 42.30 -36.40
C PRO A 356 9.55 40.87 -36.70
N THR A 357 9.02 40.32 -37.80
CA THR A 357 9.21 39.00 -38.44
C THR A 357 10.09 39.05 -39.70
N ALA A 358 10.41 37.86 -40.24
CA ALA A 358 10.76 37.46 -41.63
C ALA A 358 12.13 36.72 -41.70
N ASP A 359 12.41 35.69 -42.51
CA ASP A 359 11.69 35.03 -43.61
C ASP A 359 12.36 33.64 -43.89
N ALA A 360 11.67 32.75 -44.60
CA ALA A 360 12.22 31.50 -45.18
C ALA A 360 12.63 31.72 -46.66
N PRO A 361 13.22 30.72 -47.37
CA PRO A 361 12.36 29.77 -48.12
C PRO A 361 12.94 28.34 -48.31
N ALA A 362 12.10 27.48 -48.91
CA ALA A 362 12.25 26.03 -49.13
C ALA A 362 12.46 25.65 -50.62
N ALA A 363 12.87 24.39 -50.89
CA ALA A 363 12.63 23.53 -52.09
C ALA A 363 13.74 22.44 -52.17
N ASP A 364 13.63 21.19 -52.67
CA ASP A 364 12.55 20.29 -53.11
C ASP A 364 13.21 18.92 -53.51
N ASN A 365 12.40 17.85 -53.62
CA ASN A 365 12.59 16.55 -54.33
C ASN A 365 13.37 15.33 -53.77
N ALA A 366 12.72 14.16 -53.93
CA ALA A 366 13.09 12.78 -53.58
C ALA A 366 13.67 11.96 -54.79
N PRO A 367 13.61 10.61 -54.85
CA PRO A 367 14.52 9.58 -54.28
C PRO A 367 15.18 8.67 -55.37
N VAL A 368 16.25 7.89 -55.05
CA VAL A 368 16.75 6.79 -55.94
C VAL A 368 17.35 5.61 -55.16
N ALA A 369 17.23 4.41 -55.75
CA ALA A 369 17.33 3.04 -55.22
C ALA A 369 18.71 2.32 -55.26
N GLU A 370 18.75 1.21 -54.51
CA GLU A 370 19.52 -0.08 -54.55
C GLU A 370 20.88 -0.28 -55.28
N ALA A 371 21.85 -0.79 -54.48
CA ALA A 371 22.73 -2.00 -54.63
C ALA A 371 23.67 -2.17 -55.86
N PRO A 372 24.86 -2.84 -55.78
CA PRO A 372 25.02 -4.23 -55.32
C PRO A 372 26.30 -4.58 -54.51
N ALA A 373 26.33 -5.84 -54.04
CA ALA A 373 27.31 -6.51 -53.18
C ALA A 373 28.59 -7.00 -53.89
N ALA A 374 29.61 -7.33 -53.08
CA ALA A 374 30.69 -8.27 -53.43
C ALA A 374 31.12 -9.10 -52.22
N ASP A 375 31.10 -10.43 -52.40
CA ASP A 375 31.39 -11.51 -51.47
C ASP A 375 32.88 -11.72 -51.15
N ALA A 376 33.16 -12.26 -49.96
CA ALA A 376 34.19 -13.30 -49.77
C ALA A 376 33.88 -14.18 -48.53
N GLN A 377 33.56 -15.45 -48.82
CA GLN A 377 33.50 -16.67 -47.98
C GLN A 377 34.74 -16.88 -47.08
N ALA A 378 34.77 -17.73 -46.04
CA ALA A 378 33.81 -18.51 -45.25
C ALA A 378 34.62 -19.23 -44.15
N ALA A 379 34.02 -19.45 -42.98
CA ALA A 379 34.38 -20.54 -42.06
C ALA A 379 33.08 -21.04 -41.40
N ALA A 380 32.85 -22.36 -41.49
CA ALA A 380 31.61 -23.03 -41.11
C ALA A 380 31.47 -23.21 -39.58
N PRO A 381 30.23 -23.39 -39.06
CA PRO A 381 29.89 -23.09 -37.67
C PRO A 381 30.02 -24.30 -36.73
N ALA A 382 30.40 -24.04 -35.48
CA ALA A 382 30.14 -24.94 -34.36
C ALA A 382 28.72 -24.66 -33.84
N ALA A 383 27.98 -25.73 -33.55
CA ALA A 383 26.53 -25.74 -33.35
C ALA A 383 26.04 -24.76 -32.27
N GLU A 384 25.37 -23.70 -32.71
CA GLU A 384 24.44 -22.94 -31.89
C GLU A 384 23.23 -23.82 -31.57
N VAL A 385 23.00 -24.07 -30.29
CA VAL A 385 21.69 -24.52 -29.81
C VAL A 385 20.73 -23.35 -30.01
N LYS A 386 20.02 -23.36 -31.13
CA LYS A 386 18.96 -22.42 -31.46
C LYS A 386 17.87 -22.54 -30.41
N LEU A 387 17.86 -21.61 -29.44
CA LEU A 387 16.71 -21.38 -28.57
C LEU A 387 15.50 -21.09 -29.46
N PRO A 388 14.35 -21.75 -29.24
CA PRO A 388 13.15 -21.48 -30.02
C PRO A 388 12.72 -20.02 -29.80
N ALA A 389 12.25 -19.38 -30.87
CA ALA A 389 11.69 -18.03 -30.82
C ALA A 389 10.62 -17.93 -29.70
N PRO A 390 10.55 -16.80 -28.96
CA PRO A 390 9.64 -16.67 -27.84
C PRO A 390 8.20 -16.79 -28.34
N ALA A 391 7.54 -17.86 -27.92
CA ALA A 391 6.09 -17.97 -28.07
C ALA A 391 5.47 -16.80 -27.28
N ALA A 392 4.59 -16.05 -27.94
CA ALA A 392 3.86 -14.94 -27.34
C ALA A 392 3.22 -15.41 -26.01
N ALA A 393 3.64 -14.81 -24.91
CA ALA A 393 3.15 -15.16 -23.58
C ALA A 393 1.67 -14.75 -23.48
N THR A 394 0.81 -15.76 -23.31
CA THR A 394 -0.60 -15.57 -22.95
C THR A 394 -0.68 -14.96 -21.54
N PRO A 395 -1.51 -13.94 -21.30
CA PRO A 395 -1.70 -13.38 -19.96
C PRO A 395 -2.12 -14.47 -18.97
N VAL A 396 -1.57 -14.42 -17.75
CA VAL A 396 -1.84 -15.38 -16.68
C VAL A 396 -3.31 -15.29 -16.30
N ALA A 397 -4.13 -16.19 -16.83
CA ALA A 397 -5.51 -16.34 -16.41
C ALA A 397 -5.54 -16.78 -14.94
N ASP A 398 -6.37 -16.12 -14.13
CA ASP A 398 -6.72 -16.57 -12.77
C ASP A 398 -7.55 -17.86 -12.86
N GLY A 399 -6.87 -18.97 -13.17
CA GLY A 399 -7.45 -20.30 -13.21
C GLY A 399 -7.56 -20.91 -11.82
N GLU A 400 -8.48 -21.87 -11.67
CA GLU A 400 -8.70 -22.62 -10.43
C GLU A 400 -7.39 -23.25 -9.89
N ALA A 401 -6.53 -23.73 -10.78
CA ALA A 401 -5.22 -24.30 -10.45
C ALA A 401 -4.30 -23.29 -9.75
N VAL A 402 -4.22 -22.05 -10.25
CA VAL A 402 -3.42 -20.98 -9.65
C VAL A 402 -3.99 -20.58 -8.28
N GLY A 403 -5.31 -20.50 -8.16
CA GLY A 403 -5.99 -20.27 -6.87
C GLY A 403 -5.64 -21.34 -5.83
N ARG A 404 -5.69 -22.61 -6.21
CA ARG A 404 -5.29 -23.74 -5.36
C ARG A 404 -3.79 -23.71 -5.03
N PHE A 405 -2.94 -23.35 -5.98
CA PHE A 405 -1.50 -23.25 -5.76
C PHE A 405 -1.14 -22.14 -4.77
N ARG A 406 -1.81 -20.98 -4.83
CA ARG A 406 -1.64 -19.89 -3.86
C ARG A 406 -1.90 -20.35 -2.43
N GLU A 407 -2.87 -21.23 -2.21
CA GLU A 407 -3.14 -21.82 -0.89
C GLU A 407 -2.05 -22.81 -0.45
N VAL A 408 -1.50 -23.61 -1.37
CA VAL A 408 -0.33 -24.47 -1.09
C VAL A 408 0.88 -23.61 -0.71
N LEU A 409 1.10 -22.51 -1.44
CA LEU A 409 2.17 -21.55 -1.20
C LEU A 409 2.03 -20.90 0.18
N ARG A 410 0.83 -20.42 0.53
CA ARG A 410 0.53 -19.84 1.85
C ARG A 410 0.86 -20.81 2.98
N LYS A 411 0.33 -22.04 2.91
CA LYS A 411 0.58 -23.07 3.93
C LYS A 411 2.05 -23.42 4.06
N ARG A 412 2.75 -23.54 2.92
CA ARG A 412 4.17 -23.88 2.95
C ARG A 412 5.01 -22.74 3.54
N ARG A 413 4.65 -21.49 3.25
CA ARG A 413 5.26 -20.31 3.86
C ARG A 413 5.08 -20.30 5.37
N GLU A 414 3.89 -20.60 5.87
CA GLU A 414 3.58 -20.66 7.31
C GLU A 414 4.38 -21.74 8.05
N VAL A 415 4.63 -22.88 7.42
CA VAL A 415 5.30 -24.02 8.07
C VAL A 415 6.83 -23.97 7.93
N GLY A 416 7.32 -23.54 6.76
CA GLY A 416 8.74 -23.68 6.40
C GLY A 416 9.45 -22.37 6.07
N GLY A 417 8.79 -21.22 6.21
CA GLY A 417 9.39 -19.92 5.89
C GLY A 417 9.91 -19.85 4.45
N VAL A 418 11.00 -19.10 4.24
CA VAL A 418 11.65 -18.93 2.93
C VAL A 418 12.16 -20.27 2.35
N PRO A 419 12.90 -21.12 3.09
CA PRO A 419 13.32 -22.44 2.57
C PRO A 419 12.13 -23.33 2.17
N GLY A 420 11.04 -23.25 2.94
CA GLY A 420 9.79 -23.94 2.63
C GLY A 420 9.23 -23.51 1.29
N VAL A 421 9.18 -22.21 1.01
CA VAL A 421 8.70 -21.69 -0.28
C VAL A 421 9.63 -22.09 -1.41
N ILE A 422 10.95 -22.02 -1.23
CA ILE A 422 11.93 -22.46 -2.24
C ILE A 422 11.75 -23.96 -2.55
N SER A 423 11.46 -24.79 -1.55
CA SER A 423 11.19 -26.23 -1.77
C SER A 423 9.96 -26.50 -2.65
N LEU A 424 9.07 -25.53 -2.86
CA LEU A 424 7.93 -25.68 -3.75
C LEU A 424 8.30 -25.72 -5.22
N PHE A 425 9.47 -25.24 -5.62
CA PHE A 425 9.90 -25.33 -7.02
C PHE A 425 10.02 -26.80 -7.45
N ASP A 426 10.73 -27.60 -6.66
CA ASP A 426 10.82 -29.05 -6.84
C ASP A 426 9.46 -29.74 -6.65
N ALA A 427 8.69 -29.35 -5.62
CA ALA A 427 7.39 -29.97 -5.33
C ALA A 427 6.34 -29.69 -6.42
N LEU A 428 6.31 -28.49 -7.00
CA LEU A 428 5.42 -28.12 -8.09
C LEU A 428 5.78 -28.87 -9.37
N HIS A 429 7.09 -28.95 -9.69
CA HIS A 429 7.55 -29.65 -10.88
C HIS A 429 7.13 -31.13 -10.87
N THR A 430 7.35 -31.80 -9.73
CA THR A 430 7.04 -33.23 -9.51
C THR A 430 5.56 -33.51 -9.20
N SER A 431 4.76 -32.48 -8.96
CA SER A 431 3.35 -32.65 -8.59
C SER A 431 2.52 -33.20 -9.74
N THR A 432 1.73 -34.23 -9.44
CA THR A 432 0.65 -34.74 -10.30
C THR A 432 -0.69 -34.05 -10.02
N LYS A 433 -0.75 -33.15 -9.03
CA LYS A 433 -1.97 -32.42 -8.64
C LYS A 433 -2.23 -31.16 -9.48
N PHE A 434 -1.24 -30.75 -10.28
CA PHE A 434 -1.34 -29.63 -11.22
C PHE A 434 -1.03 -30.17 -12.61
N ALA A 435 -1.87 -29.83 -13.59
CA ALA A 435 -1.62 -30.22 -14.97
C ALA A 435 -0.37 -29.51 -15.50
N ASP A 436 0.33 -30.12 -16.46
CA ASP A 436 1.57 -29.55 -16.99
C ASP A 436 1.36 -28.19 -17.68
N GLU A 437 0.17 -27.96 -18.23
CA GLU A 437 -0.25 -26.67 -18.80
C GLU A 437 -0.46 -25.55 -17.76
N ASP A 438 -0.79 -25.91 -16.52
CA ASP A 438 -1.01 -24.94 -15.42
C ASP A 438 0.29 -24.58 -14.67
N LYS A 439 1.31 -25.45 -14.76
CA LYS A 439 2.58 -25.28 -14.02
C LYS A 439 3.31 -23.97 -14.35
N PRO A 440 3.39 -23.50 -15.61
CA PRO A 440 3.99 -22.20 -15.93
C PRO A 440 3.39 -21.04 -15.13
N ALA A 441 2.05 -20.96 -15.07
CA ALA A 441 1.36 -19.93 -14.30
C ALA A 441 1.64 -20.06 -12.79
N CYS A 442 1.73 -21.29 -12.27
CA CYS A 442 2.09 -21.54 -10.88
C CYS A 442 3.55 -21.16 -10.58
N PHE A 443 4.50 -21.41 -11.49
CA PHE A 443 5.89 -20.96 -11.36
C PHE A 443 6.01 -19.44 -11.38
N ALA A 444 5.24 -18.75 -12.22
CA ALA A 444 5.18 -17.29 -12.24
C ALA A 444 4.73 -16.72 -10.88
N VAL A 445 3.69 -17.31 -10.28
CA VAL A 445 3.25 -16.96 -8.92
C VAL A 445 4.31 -17.30 -7.88
N LEU A 446 4.95 -18.46 -7.99
CA LEU A 446 5.96 -18.92 -7.03
C LEU A 446 7.20 -18.02 -7.02
N VAL A 447 7.75 -17.67 -8.19
CA VAL A 447 8.94 -16.80 -8.26
C VAL A 447 8.64 -15.39 -7.77
N THR A 448 7.47 -14.85 -8.12
CA THR A 448 7.02 -13.53 -7.64
C THR A 448 6.90 -13.51 -6.12
N ALA A 449 6.26 -14.54 -5.54
CA ALA A 449 6.12 -14.66 -4.10
C ALA A 449 7.47 -14.88 -3.40
N SER A 450 8.34 -15.71 -3.97
CA SER A 450 9.67 -16.00 -3.42
C SER A 450 10.53 -14.74 -3.37
N ALA A 451 10.57 -13.96 -4.47
CA ALA A 451 11.31 -12.70 -4.52
C ALA A 451 10.81 -11.66 -3.50
N SER A 452 9.52 -11.70 -3.15
CA SER A 452 8.95 -10.77 -2.15
C SER A 452 9.37 -11.06 -0.71
N ILE A 453 9.87 -12.28 -0.42
CA ILE A 453 10.18 -12.74 0.95
C ILE A 453 11.63 -13.17 1.14
N VAL A 454 12.39 -13.37 0.07
CA VAL A 454 13.76 -13.86 0.13
C VAL A 454 14.68 -12.87 0.85
N ASP A 455 15.58 -13.40 1.67
CA ASP A 455 16.63 -12.67 2.35
C ASP A 455 18.01 -13.05 1.77
N GLY A 456 19.07 -12.37 2.24
CA GLY A 456 20.42 -12.65 1.77
C GLY A 456 20.93 -14.06 2.09
N ALA A 457 20.39 -14.73 3.13
CA ALA A 457 20.81 -16.07 3.49
C ALA A 457 20.29 -17.14 2.52
N ASN A 458 19.14 -16.89 1.88
CA ASN A 458 18.46 -17.85 1.01
C ASN A 458 18.50 -17.46 -0.49
N ILE A 459 19.17 -16.37 -0.84
CA ILE A 459 19.15 -15.85 -2.22
C ILE A 459 19.80 -16.81 -3.22
N ILE A 460 20.91 -17.44 -2.86
CA ILE A 460 21.61 -18.40 -3.72
C ILE A 460 20.74 -19.63 -3.98
N ASP A 461 20.10 -20.17 -2.94
CA ASP A 461 19.20 -21.32 -3.06
C ASP A 461 17.99 -20.99 -3.95
N LEU A 462 17.43 -19.78 -3.82
CA LEU A 462 16.35 -19.33 -4.68
C LEU A 462 16.81 -19.17 -6.13
N LEU A 463 17.96 -18.53 -6.38
CA LEU A 463 18.51 -18.39 -7.73
C LEU A 463 18.77 -19.76 -8.36
N GLY A 464 19.28 -20.73 -7.61
CA GLY A 464 19.43 -22.12 -8.05
C GLY A 464 18.10 -22.75 -8.47
N ALA A 465 17.05 -22.59 -7.66
CA ALA A 465 15.71 -23.09 -7.98
C ALA A 465 15.11 -22.39 -9.22
N VAL A 466 15.24 -21.06 -9.31
CA VAL A 466 14.76 -20.26 -10.44
C VAL A 466 15.46 -20.65 -11.73
N THR A 467 16.78 -20.87 -11.68
CA THR A 467 17.59 -21.36 -12.81
C THR A 467 17.11 -22.73 -13.26
N LYS A 468 17.03 -23.70 -12.33
CA LYS A 468 16.68 -25.10 -12.60
C LYS A 468 15.33 -25.25 -13.29
N TYR A 469 14.37 -24.39 -12.97
CA TYR A 469 13.01 -24.42 -13.52
C TYR A 469 12.71 -23.33 -14.53
N SER A 470 13.72 -22.55 -14.92
CA SER A 470 13.59 -21.42 -15.86
C SER A 470 12.43 -20.48 -15.50
N ALA A 471 12.22 -20.25 -14.19
CA ALA A 471 10.95 -19.69 -13.71
C ALA A 471 10.71 -18.23 -14.11
N MET A 472 11.78 -17.45 -14.34
CA MET A 472 11.68 -16.05 -14.78
C MET A 472 11.02 -15.89 -16.15
N GLN A 473 11.08 -16.91 -17.03
CA GLN A 473 10.49 -16.85 -18.36
C GLN A 473 8.95 -16.88 -18.33
N HIS A 474 8.37 -17.34 -17.23
CA HIS A 474 6.92 -17.46 -17.07
C HIS A 474 6.28 -16.16 -16.56
N LEU A 475 7.08 -15.15 -16.22
CA LEU A 475 6.60 -13.84 -15.81
C LEU A 475 6.19 -13.00 -17.02
N ALA A 476 5.11 -12.24 -16.86
CA ALA A 476 4.79 -11.15 -17.77
C ALA A 476 5.90 -10.08 -17.72
N LEU A 477 6.12 -9.39 -18.85
CA LEU A 477 7.25 -8.45 -19.02
C LEU A 477 7.26 -7.35 -17.95
N ASP A 478 6.09 -6.80 -17.61
CA ASP A 478 5.90 -5.77 -16.60
C ASP A 478 6.25 -6.23 -15.17
N THR A 479 5.96 -7.49 -14.86
CA THR A 479 6.24 -8.11 -13.56
C THR A 479 7.70 -8.59 -13.48
N ARG A 480 8.29 -8.98 -14.61
CA ARG A 480 9.63 -9.54 -14.69
C ARG A 480 10.69 -8.57 -14.20
N ASP A 481 10.65 -7.31 -14.65
CA ASP A 481 11.61 -6.28 -14.23
C ASP A 481 11.51 -5.98 -12.73
N MET A 482 10.30 -5.93 -12.18
CA MET A 482 10.08 -5.72 -10.75
C MET A 482 10.67 -6.87 -9.92
N VAL A 483 10.38 -8.12 -10.30
CA VAL A 483 10.92 -9.31 -9.63
C VAL A 483 12.44 -9.35 -9.77
N ALA A 484 12.96 -9.03 -10.96
CA ALA A 484 14.38 -9.04 -11.24
C ALA A 484 15.16 -7.99 -10.45
N ALA A 485 14.63 -6.77 -10.34
CA ALA A 485 15.21 -5.70 -9.55
C ALA A 485 15.25 -6.07 -8.06
N LYS A 486 14.21 -6.74 -7.56
CA LYS A 486 14.16 -7.20 -6.17
C LYS A 486 15.21 -8.29 -5.90
N LEU A 487 15.32 -9.30 -6.75
CA LEU A 487 16.32 -10.36 -6.62
C LEU A 487 17.75 -9.81 -6.74
N THR A 488 17.97 -8.89 -7.69
CA THR A 488 19.25 -8.18 -7.86
C THR A 488 19.61 -7.41 -6.60
N SER A 489 18.66 -6.69 -6.01
CA SER A 489 18.88 -5.92 -4.79
C SER A 489 19.30 -6.79 -3.60
N VAL A 490 18.60 -7.90 -3.37
CA VAL A 490 18.94 -8.84 -2.30
C VAL A 490 20.28 -9.51 -2.54
N MET A 491 20.55 -9.93 -3.78
CA MET A 491 21.80 -10.59 -4.16
C MET A 491 23.02 -9.67 -3.98
N LEU A 492 22.97 -8.45 -4.52
CA LEU A 492 24.10 -7.51 -4.41
C LEU A 492 24.34 -7.06 -2.97
N THR A 493 23.27 -6.88 -2.19
CA THR A 493 23.40 -6.55 -0.76
C THR A 493 24.04 -7.69 0.03
N ALA A 494 23.62 -8.94 -0.22
CA ALA A 494 24.18 -10.11 0.43
C ALA A 494 25.65 -10.32 0.04
N ALA A 495 25.95 -10.23 -1.26
CA ALA A 495 27.29 -10.39 -1.79
C ALA A 495 28.26 -9.31 -1.27
N CYS A 496 27.81 -8.05 -1.18
CA CYS A 496 28.59 -6.96 -0.59
C CYS A 496 28.91 -7.21 0.89
N ALA A 497 27.98 -7.81 1.65
CA ALA A 497 28.21 -8.18 3.05
C ALA A 497 29.19 -9.36 3.21
N GLU A 498 29.30 -10.24 2.20
CA GLU A 498 30.21 -11.39 2.19
C GLU A 498 31.64 -11.01 1.75
N GLY A 499 31.76 -10.08 0.80
CA GLY A 499 33.03 -9.48 0.39
C GLY A 499 33.20 -9.39 -1.13
N ASP A 500 34.34 -8.83 -1.56
CA ASP A 500 34.59 -8.46 -2.95
C ASP A 500 34.48 -9.64 -3.93
N GLU A 501 34.94 -10.84 -3.55
CA GLU A 501 34.83 -12.03 -4.42
C GLU A 501 33.37 -12.46 -4.64
N ALA A 502 32.52 -12.38 -3.61
CA ALA A 502 31.09 -12.68 -3.76
C ALA A 502 30.40 -11.59 -4.59
N LEU A 503 30.77 -10.32 -4.37
CA LEU A 503 30.24 -9.19 -5.16
C LEU A 503 30.62 -9.29 -6.64
N LYS A 504 31.82 -9.82 -6.93
CA LYS A 504 32.32 -10.08 -8.28
C LYS A 504 31.52 -11.16 -9.01
N THR A 505 31.11 -12.24 -8.33
CA THR A 505 30.38 -13.35 -8.96
C THR A 505 28.88 -13.07 -9.09
N ALA A 506 28.34 -12.19 -8.25
CA ALA A 506 26.91 -11.90 -8.19
C ALA A 506 26.24 -11.54 -9.54
N PRO A 507 26.84 -10.72 -10.43
CA PRO A 507 26.24 -10.45 -11.74
C PRO A 507 26.10 -11.71 -12.60
N SER A 508 27.12 -12.59 -12.61
CA SER A 508 27.06 -13.84 -13.39
C SER A 508 26.02 -14.81 -12.87
N ASP A 509 25.78 -14.84 -11.55
CA ASP A 509 24.74 -15.67 -10.93
C ASP A 509 23.33 -15.17 -11.30
N LEU A 510 23.13 -13.85 -11.30
CA LEU A 510 21.87 -13.22 -11.72
C LEU A 510 21.57 -13.45 -13.21
N VAL A 511 22.58 -13.32 -14.07
CA VAL A 511 22.44 -13.61 -15.51
C VAL A 511 22.13 -15.09 -15.73
N SER A 512 22.85 -15.99 -15.05
CA SER A 512 22.64 -17.44 -15.15
C SER A 512 21.24 -17.86 -14.71
N ALA A 513 20.68 -17.17 -13.71
CA ALA A 513 19.31 -17.39 -13.27
C ALA A 513 18.22 -16.81 -14.19
N GLY A 514 18.61 -16.12 -15.27
CA GLY A 514 17.68 -15.42 -16.17
C GLY A 514 17.00 -14.21 -15.52
N VAL A 515 17.58 -13.71 -14.42
CA VAL A 515 17.14 -12.52 -13.69
C VAL A 515 17.55 -11.26 -14.44
N ALA A 516 18.79 -11.21 -14.92
CA ALA A 516 19.32 -10.15 -15.77
C ALA A 516 19.68 -10.70 -17.16
N GLN A 517 19.68 -9.83 -18.18
CA GLN A 517 20.10 -10.20 -19.54
C GLN A 517 21.62 -10.28 -19.66
N ASP A 518 22.32 -9.32 -19.05
CA ASP A 518 23.77 -9.19 -19.03
C ASP A 518 24.21 -8.37 -17.79
N VAL A 519 25.50 -8.09 -17.68
CA VAL A 519 26.07 -7.34 -16.54
C VAL A 519 25.60 -5.88 -16.53
N ASP A 520 25.37 -5.26 -17.69
CA ASP A 520 24.87 -3.88 -17.77
C ASP A 520 23.41 -3.81 -17.29
N ASP A 521 22.61 -4.83 -17.62
CA ASP A 521 21.26 -5.00 -17.13
C ASP A 521 21.22 -5.20 -15.60
N VAL A 522 22.24 -5.84 -15.00
CA VAL A 522 22.37 -5.92 -13.52
C VAL A 522 22.51 -4.52 -12.91
N LEU A 523 23.30 -3.62 -13.51
CA LEU A 523 23.44 -2.24 -13.03
C LEU A 523 22.13 -1.45 -13.18
N ARG A 524 21.41 -1.63 -14.29
CA ARG A 524 20.08 -1.05 -14.49
C ARG A 524 19.10 -1.55 -13.42
N LEU A 525 19.07 -2.85 -13.16
CA LEU A 525 18.20 -3.49 -12.17
C LEU A 525 18.58 -3.12 -10.73
N ALA A 526 19.87 -2.90 -10.45
CA ALA A 526 20.33 -2.41 -9.14
C ALA A 526 19.77 -1.01 -8.84
N ALA A 527 19.72 -0.12 -9.84
CA ALA A 527 19.10 1.19 -9.71
C ALA A 527 17.59 1.09 -9.44
N ILE A 528 16.88 0.24 -10.19
CA ILE A 528 15.44 0.00 -9.97
C ILE A 528 15.18 -0.63 -8.58
N GLY A 529 16.08 -1.51 -8.15
CA GLY A 529 16.03 -2.21 -6.87
C GLY A 529 16.49 -1.39 -5.66
N ASN A 530 16.81 -0.10 -5.87
CA ASN A 530 17.34 0.82 -4.85
C ASN A 530 18.54 0.27 -4.07
N VAL A 531 19.46 -0.40 -4.76
CA VAL A 531 20.73 -0.82 -4.16
C VAL A 531 21.52 0.43 -3.74
N PRO A 532 22.15 0.44 -2.55
CA PRO A 532 22.95 1.59 -2.10
C PRO A 532 24.01 1.98 -3.13
N ALA A 533 24.20 3.28 -3.36
CA ALA A 533 25.17 3.79 -4.33
C ALA A 533 26.58 3.27 -4.05
N GLU A 534 26.98 3.21 -2.77
CA GLU A 534 28.27 2.66 -2.34
C GLU A 534 28.47 1.19 -2.78
N THR A 535 27.43 0.36 -2.71
CA THR A 535 27.48 -1.03 -3.18
C THR A 535 27.60 -1.10 -4.70
N VAL A 536 26.93 -0.20 -5.43
CA VAL A 536 27.02 -0.13 -6.89
C VAL A 536 28.39 0.36 -7.35
N ASP A 537 28.97 1.33 -6.64
CA ASP A 537 30.31 1.85 -6.91
C ASP A 537 31.37 0.77 -6.64
N LEU A 538 31.28 0.06 -5.50
CA LEU A 538 32.13 -1.10 -5.20
C LEU A 538 32.01 -2.20 -6.26
N LEU A 539 30.79 -2.49 -6.72
CA LEU A 539 30.57 -3.46 -7.79
C LEU A 539 31.29 -3.03 -9.09
N ARG A 540 31.21 -1.75 -9.46
CA ARG A 540 31.92 -1.22 -10.64
C ARG A 540 33.42 -1.37 -10.50
N ASP A 541 33.97 -0.98 -9.35
CA ASP A 541 35.41 -1.08 -9.08
C ASP A 541 35.91 -2.54 -9.17
N VAL A 542 35.17 -3.46 -8.57
CA VAL A 542 35.51 -4.90 -8.57
C VAL A 542 35.40 -5.50 -9.98
N LEU A 543 34.42 -5.06 -10.78
CA LEU A 543 34.27 -5.50 -12.17
C LEU A 543 35.36 -4.91 -13.09
N GLU A 544 35.74 -3.64 -12.92
CA GLU A 544 36.83 -3.01 -13.66
C GLU A 544 38.17 -3.72 -13.38
N LEU A 545 38.48 -4.00 -12.11
CA LEU A 545 39.66 -4.77 -11.68
C LEU A 545 39.69 -6.21 -12.19
N ALA A 546 38.54 -6.78 -12.57
CA ALA A 546 38.47 -8.12 -13.16
C ALA A 546 38.72 -8.16 -14.67
N THR A 547 38.62 -7.01 -15.33
CA THR A 547 38.84 -6.85 -16.79
C THR A 547 40.22 -6.29 -17.15
N ALA A 548 40.97 -5.78 -16.16
CA ALA A 548 42.38 -5.42 -16.23
C ALA A 548 43.29 -6.62 -15.93
#